data_AF-A0AAW2VXF3-F1
#
_entry.id   AF-A0AAW2VXF3-F1
#
_cell.length_a   1.000
_cell.length_b   1.000
_cell.length_c   1.000
_cell.angle_alpha   90.00
_cell.angle_beta   90.00
_cell.angle_gamma   90.00
#
_symmetry.space_group_name_H-M   'P 1'
#
loop_
_entity.id
_entity.type
_entity.pdbx_description
1 polymer ?
#
loop_
_entity_poly.entity_id
_entity_poly.type
_entity_poly.pdbx_seq_one_letter_code
_entity_poly.pdbx_strand_id
1 'polypeptide(L)'
;MEGHYGDGLCEGSVEGCLSTDGRWTRIRDIQALNYSLMCRRLWDIVVERSDSIWVKWIRHYRLCNSSVWTVNIRVGSWAWRKLIRLRILIEPHVEYLVGDGHSFSLWHDPWHCLGPLIIDFLGDPSSRVREPKMH
;
A
#
# COMPACT_ATOMS: atom_id res chain seq x y z
N MET A 1 -59.47 -7.64 6.49
CA MET A 1 -59.31 -7.52 5.03
C MET A 1 -58.90 -6.08 4.74
N GLU A 2 -57.64 -5.75 4.98
CA GLU A 2 -56.91 -4.63 4.36
C GLU A 2 -55.43 -4.96 4.56
N GLY A 3 -54.68 -4.98 3.46
CA GLY A 3 -53.26 -5.32 3.48
C GLY A 3 -52.79 -5.67 2.08
N HIS A 4 -52.50 -4.66 1.26
CA HIS A 4 -51.65 -4.79 0.09
C HIS A 4 -50.96 -3.44 -0.18
N TYR A 5 -49.76 -3.28 0.38
CA TYR A 5 -48.74 -2.40 -0.18
C TYR A 5 -48.07 -3.22 -1.28
N GLY A 6 -48.42 -2.94 -2.54
CA GLY A 6 -47.88 -3.62 -3.71
C GLY A 6 -46.71 -2.82 -4.27
N ASP A 7 -45.53 -3.42 -4.19
CA ASP A 7 -44.27 -2.93 -4.74
C ASP A 7 -44.36 -2.71 -6.26
N GLY A 8 -44.29 -1.45 -6.68
CA GLY A 8 -44.04 -1.07 -8.07
C GLY A 8 -42.55 -1.14 -8.38
N LEU A 9 -42.07 -2.33 -8.75
CA LEU A 9 -40.74 -2.50 -9.32
C LEU A 9 -40.72 -1.94 -10.75
N CYS A 10 -39.96 -0.86 -10.93
CA CYS A 10 -39.70 -0.23 -12.22
C CYS A 10 -39.11 -1.21 -13.22
N GLU A 11 -39.71 -1.25 -14.41
CA GLU A 11 -39.10 -1.75 -15.63
C GLU A 11 -37.78 -1.01 -15.89
N GLY A 12 -36.68 -1.74 -15.78
CA GLY A 12 -35.36 -1.36 -16.24
C GLY A 12 -34.74 -2.59 -16.86
N SER A 13 -34.89 -2.72 -18.18
CA SER A 13 -34.42 -3.81 -19.01
C SER A 13 -32.96 -4.18 -18.70
N VAL A 14 -32.74 -5.38 -18.14
CA VAL A 14 -31.42 -6.03 -18.07
C VAL A 14 -31.37 -7.11 -19.16
N GLU A 15 -31.59 -6.71 -20.41
CA GLU A 15 -31.23 -7.56 -21.55
C GLU A 15 -29.93 -7.07 -22.16
N GLY A 16 -28.91 -7.92 -22.09
CA GLY A 16 -27.64 -7.67 -22.77
C GLY A 16 -26.47 -8.50 -22.29
N CYS A 17 -26.65 -9.80 -22.03
CA CYS A 17 -25.52 -10.72 -21.92
C CYS A 17 -25.57 -11.69 -23.09
N LEU A 18 -25.05 -11.26 -24.23
CA LEU A 18 -24.47 -12.11 -25.27
C LEU A 18 -23.72 -11.23 -26.28
N SER A 19 -22.39 -11.19 -26.16
CA SER A 19 -21.55 -11.36 -27.34
C SER A 19 -20.16 -11.78 -26.91
N THR A 20 -19.76 -12.92 -27.47
CA THR A 20 -18.40 -13.44 -27.57
C THR A 20 -17.44 -12.43 -28.20
N ASP A 21 -16.16 -12.60 -27.86
CA ASP A 21 -14.95 -12.06 -28.50
C ASP A 21 -14.69 -10.55 -28.43
N GLY A 22 -13.96 -10.17 -27.39
CA GLY A 22 -13.29 -8.88 -27.33
C GLY A 22 -12.33 -8.79 -26.15
N ARG A 23 -11.05 -9.12 -26.37
CA ARG A 23 -9.91 -8.97 -25.43
C ARG A 23 -9.81 -7.58 -24.76
N TRP A 24 -10.58 -6.61 -25.25
CA TRP A 24 -10.57 -5.18 -24.93
C TRP A 24 -11.43 -4.78 -23.71
N THR A 25 -12.30 -5.65 -23.21
CA THR A 25 -13.14 -5.36 -22.03
C THR A 25 -12.39 -5.41 -20.69
N ARG A 26 -11.11 -5.85 -20.68
CA ARG A 26 -10.29 -5.96 -19.46
C ARG A 26 -9.64 -4.65 -19.01
N ILE A 27 -9.66 -3.61 -19.85
CA ILE A 27 -9.12 -2.27 -19.53
C ILE A 27 -10.30 -1.31 -19.22
N ARG A 28 -11.23 -1.75 -18.38
CA ARG A 28 -12.40 -0.91 -18.04
C ARG A 28 -12.12 0.06 -16.89
N ASP A 29 -11.07 -0.17 -16.12
CA ASP A 29 -10.67 0.74 -15.03
C ASP A 29 -9.15 0.93 -14.97
N ILE A 30 -8.69 2.01 -15.60
CA ILE A 30 -7.29 2.43 -15.58
C ILE A 30 -6.85 2.80 -14.15
N GLN A 31 -7.77 3.30 -13.32
CA GLN A 31 -7.45 3.67 -11.94
C GLN A 31 -7.17 2.41 -11.12
N ALA A 32 -8.05 1.41 -11.19
CA ALA A 32 -7.83 0.12 -10.53
C ALA A 32 -6.53 -0.55 -11.01
N LEU A 33 -6.25 -0.54 -12.30
CA LEU A 33 -4.99 -1.08 -12.84
C LEU A 33 -3.78 -0.34 -12.27
N ASN A 34 -3.79 0.99 -12.28
CA ASN A 34 -2.70 1.79 -11.71
C ASN A 34 -2.49 1.49 -10.22
N TYR A 35 -3.57 1.42 -9.43
CA TYR A 35 -3.47 1.04 -8.02
C TYR A 35 -2.87 -0.35 -7.85
N SER A 36 -3.34 -1.34 -8.61
CA SER A 36 -2.80 -2.71 -8.54
C SER A 36 -1.31 -2.78 -8.90
N LEU A 37 -0.88 -2.04 -9.92
CA LEU A 37 0.51 -1.97 -10.34
C LEU A 37 1.37 -1.26 -9.30
N MET A 38 0.90 -0.16 -8.71
CA MET A 38 1.61 0.53 -7.64
C MET A 38 1.74 -0.34 -6.39
N CYS A 39 0.67 -1.04 -5.99
CA CYS A 39 0.71 -2.01 -4.90
C CYS A 39 1.72 -3.12 -5.20
N ARG A 40 1.75 -3.64 -6.43
CA ARG A 40 2.74 -4.64 -6.84
C ARG A 40 4.17 -4.12 -6.73
N ARG A 41 4.42 -2.88 -7.15
CA ARG A 41 5.75 -2.25 -7.01
C ARG A 41 6.14 -2.07 -5.54
N LEU A 42 5.21 -1.66 -4.69
CA LEU A 42 5.45 -1.56 -3.26
C LEU A 42 5.74 -2.92 -2.64
N TRP A 43 4.99 -3.96 -3.01
CA TRP A 43 5.22 -5.34 -2.60
C TRP A 43 6.64 -5.82 -2.97
N ASP A 44 7.09 -5.55 -4.20
CA ASP A 44 8.42 -5.92 -4.65
C ASP A 44 9.53 -5.26 -3.79
N ILE A 45 9.28 -4.04 -3.28
CA ILE A 45 10.19 -3.35 -2.35
C ILE A 45 10.17 -4.02 -0.97
N VAL A 46 8.99 -4.35 -0.45
CA VAL A 46 8.81 -4.98 0.87
C VAL A 46 9.49 -6.35 0.90
N VAL A 47 9.26 -7.20 -0.10
CA VAL A 47 9.80 -8.57 -0.19
C VAL A 47 11.30 -8.61 -0.59
N GLU A 48 11.93 -7.45 -0.81
CA GLU A 48 13.32 -7.37 -1.27
C GLU A 48 13.57 -8.19 -2.54
N ARG A 49 12.77 -7.96 -3.57
CA ARG A 49 13.00 -8.61 -4.86
C ARG A 49 14.34 -8.18 -5.46
N SER A 50 15.36 -9.04 -5.30
CA SER A 50 16.75 -8.78 -5.66
C SER A 50 17.02 -8.79 -7.18
N ASP A 51 16.05 -9.23 -7.98
CA ASP A 51 16.05 -9.22 -9.44
C ASP A 51 15.77 -7.82 -10.04
N SER A 52 15.19 -6.90 -9.27
CA SER A 52 14.84 -5.56 -9.74
C SER A 52 15.90 -4.52 -9.38
N ILE A 53 16.56 -3.96 -10.39
CA ILE A 53 17.52 -2.83 -10.24
C ILE A 53 16.83 -1.63 -9.57
N TRP A 54 15.56 -1.39 -9.91
CA TRP A 54 14.79 -0.30 -9.32
C TRP A 54 14.57 -0.49 -7.82
N VAL A 55 14.27 -1.73 -7.37
CA VAL A 55 14.14 -2.04 -5.94
C VAL A 55 15.47 -1.82 -5.21
N LYS A 56 16.57 -2.29 -5.78
CA LYS A 56 17.93 -2.06 -5.24
C LYS A 56 18.26 -0.58 -5.12
N TRP A 57 17.97 0.21 -6.16
CA TRP A 57 18.21 1.65 -6.16
C TRP A 57 17.37 2.35 -5.08
N ILE A 58 16.09 2.01 -4.95
CA ILE A 58 15.23 2.57 -3.89
C ILE A 58 15.76 2.22 -2.51
N ARG A 59 16.14 0.97 -2.27
CA ARG A 59 16.67 0.57 -0.96
C ARG A 59 17.93 1.35 -0.60
N HIS A 60 18.86 1.48 -1.54
CA HIS A 60 20.13 2.15 -1.31
C HIS A 60 19.98 3.67 -1.16
N TYR A 61 19.28 4.35 -2.07
CA TYR A 61 19.25 5.82 -2.12
C TYR A 61 18.05 6.44 -1.40
N ARG A 62 16.94 5.70 -1.29
CA ARG A 62 15.67 6.27 -0.82
C ARG A 62 15.27 5.80 0.57
N LEU A 63 15.48 4.52 0.86
CA LEU A 63 15.19 3.95 2.18
C LEU A 63 16.38 4.05 3.12
N CYS A 64 17.64 3.98 2.63
CA CYS A 64 18.86 4.27 3.41
C CYS A 64 18.80 3.73 4.85
N ASN A 65 18.62 2.41 5.00
CA ASN A 65 18.45 1.68 6.27
C ASN A 65 17.16 1.97 7.06
N SER A 66 16.20 2.69 6.49
CA SER A 66 14.85 2.84 7.05
C SER A 66 13.92 1.77 6.49
N SER A 67 12.92 1.35 7.26
CA SER A 67 11.88 0.45 6.74
C SER A 67 10.88 1.22 5.89
N VAL A 68 10.21 0.49 5.00
CA VAL A 68 9.09 1.02 4.19
C VAL A 68 7.94 1.52 5.10
N TRP A 69 7.83 0.94 6.29
CA TRP A 69 6.77 1.19 7.26
C TRP A 69 7.00 2.47 8.05
N THR A 70 8.25 2.75 8.41
CA THR A 70 8.62 3.90 9.25
C THR A 70 9.15 5.09 8.46
N VAL A 71 9.37 4.95 7.15
CA VAL A 71 9.85 6.06 6.31
C VAL A 71 8.88 7.24 6.31
N ASN A 72 9.44 8.45 6.43
CA ASN A 72 8.68 9.70 6.48
C ASN A 72 8.00 9.99 5.14
N ILE A 73 6.68 10.05 5.15
CA ILE A 73 5.85 10.34 3.96
C ILE A 73 6.03 11.77 3.46
N ARG A 74 6.48 12.72 4.29
CA ARG A 74 6.59 14.15 3.90
C ARG A 74 7.75 14.41 2.94
N VAL A 75 8.71 13.48 2.83
CA VAL A 75 9.95 13.71 2.08
C VAL A 75 9.86 13.20 0.63
N GLY A 76 10.06 14.13 -0.31
CA GLY A 76 10.28 13.96 -1.75
C GLY A 76 9.03 13.85 -2.64
N SER A 77 9.14 13.18 -3.79
CA SER A 77 8.22 13.40 -4.92
C SER A 77 6.77 13.02 -4.60
N TRP A 78 5.81 13.69 -5.23
CA TRP A 78 4.39 13.37 -5.06
C TRP A 78 4.10 11.88 -5.33
N ALA A 79 4.70 11.31 -6.37
CA ALA A 79 4.57 9.90 -6.70
C ALA A 79 5.11 8.98 -5.60
N TRP A 80 6.27 9.32 -4.99
CA TRP A 80 6.82 8.59 -3.85
C TRP A 80 5.86 8.60 -2.67
N ARG A 81 5.30 9.76 -2.33
CA ARG A 81 4.33 9.89 -1.24
C ARG A 81 3.09 9.04 -1.48
N LYS A 82 2.60 9.01 -2.73
CA LYS A 82 1.45 8.17 -3.11
C LYS A 82 1.79 6.69 -3.01
N LEU A 83 2.98 6.27 -3.44
CA LEU A 83 3.46 4.90 -3.33
C LEU A 83 3.54 4.46 -1.86
N ILE A 84 4.22 5.22 -1.01
CA ILE A 84 4.40 4.88 0.40
C ILE A 84 3.06 4.84 1.15
N ARG A 85 2.09 5.69 0.81
CA ARG A 85 0.74 5.62 1.42
C ARG A 85 0.03 4.28 1.20
N LEU A 86 0.36 3.55 0.14
CA LEU A 86 -0.24 2.24 -0.11
C LEU A 86 0.23 1.17 0.89
N ARG A 87 1.26 1.45 1.70
CA ARG A 87 1.73 0.51 2.73
C ARG A 87 0.62 0.11 3.68
N ILE A 88 -0.29 1.04 4.03
CA ILE A 88 -1.43 0.77 4.93
C ILE A 88 -2.35 -0.32 4.35
N LEU A 89 -2.45 -0.41 3.02
CA LEU A 89 -3.24 -1.45 2.36
C LEU A 89 -2.52 -2.80 2.31
N ILE A 90 -1.19 -2.80 2.29
CA ILE A 90 -0.38 -4.01 2.16
C ILE A 90 -0.01 -4.59 3.53
N GLU A 91 0.13 -3.74 4.56
CA GLU A 91 0.48 -4.10 5.93
C GLU A 91 -0.30 -5.30 6.47
N PRO A 92 -1.64 -5.37 6.34
CA PRO A 92 -2.43 -6.50 6.86
C PRO A 92 -2.18 -7.82 6.12
N HIS A 93 -1.51 -7.77 4.97
CA HIS A 93 -1.22 -8.92 4.11
C HIS A 93 0.25 -9.36 4.18
N VAL A 94 1.06 -8.72 5.02
CA VAL A 94 2.46 -9.07 5.21
C VAL A 94 2.60 -9.77 6.55
N GLU A 95 2.93 -11.05 6.50
CA GLU A 95 3.32 -11.81 7.67
C GLU A 95 4.84 -11.91 7.74
N TYR A 96 5.40 -11.66 8.92
CA TYR A 96 6.82 -11.76 9.17
C TYR A 96 7.11 -13.05 9.94
N LEU A 97 7.95 -13.90 9.37
CA LEU A 97 8.58 -15.00 10.08
C LEU A 97 9.80 -14.44 10.82
N VAL A 98 9.75 -14.45 12.15
CA VAL A 98 10.85 -13.95 12.98
C VAL A 98 12.08 -14.83 12.76
N GLY A 99 13.06 -14.29 12.04
CA GLY A 99 14.31 -14.96 11.66
C GLY A 99 15.54 -14.39 12.37
N ASP A 100 16.70 -14.52 11.72
CA ASP A 100 18.02 -14.13 12.23
C ASP A 100 18.31 -12.61 12.24
N GLY A 101 17.34 -11.77 11.85
CA GLY A 101 17.46 -10.32 11.83
C GLY A 101 18.12 -9.74 10.57
N HIS A 102 18.52 -10.58 9.58
CA HIS A 102 19.04 -10.09 8.31
C HIS A 102 17.94 -9.71 7.30
N SER A 103 16.78 -10.39 7.37
CA SER A 103 15.63 -10.16 6.49
C SER A 103 14.55 -9.26 7.10
N PHE A 104 14.69 -8.92 8.38
CA PHE A 104 13.61 -8.36 9.19
C PHE A 104 14.15 -7.49 10.33
N SER A 105 13.49 -6.35 10.59
CA SER A 105 13.82 -5.43 11.66
C SER A 105 12.78 -5.47 12.78
N LEU A 106 13.20 -5.93 13.97
CA LEU A 106 12.35 -6.00 15.18
C LEU A 106 11.65 -4.68 15.52
N TRP A 107 12.31 -3.55 15.27
CA TRP A 107 11.80 -2.24 15.66
C TRP A 107 10.97 -1.55 14.57
N HIS A 108 11.30 -1.79 13.31
CA HIS A 108 10.79 -0.99 12.19
C HIS A 108 9.79 -1.71 11.30
N ASP A 109 9.67 -3.04 11.41
CA ASP A 109 8.70 -3.82 10.64
C ASP A 109 7.44 -4.13 11.49
N PRO A 110 6.25 -4.23 10.89
CA PRO A 110 4.98 -4.47 11.58
C PRO A 110 4.73 -5.97 11.79
N TRP A 111 5.64 -6.65 12.49
CA TRP A 111 5.50 -8.08 12.81
C TRP A 111 4.59 -8.34 14.02
N HIS A 112 4.37 -7.32 14.85
CA HIS A 112 3.56 -7.39 16.04
C HIS A 112 2.20 -6.73 15.79
N CYS A 113 1.16 -7.11 16.54
CA CYS A 113 -0.19 -6.55 16.40
C CYS A 113 -0.29 -5.05 16.71
N LEU A 114 0.76 -4.48 17.32
CA LEU A 114 0.89 -3.05 17.59
C LEU A 114 1.48 -2.27 16.40
N GLY A 115 1.85 -2.95 15.31
CA GLY A 115 2.60 -2.36 14.21
C GLY A 115 4.09 -2.21 14.53
N PRO A 116 4.81 -1.30 13.84
CA PRO A 116 6.24 -1.07 14.07
C PRO A 116 6.50 -0.51 15.48
N LEU A 117 7.15 -1.30 16.33
CA LEU A 117 7.36 -0.98 17.75
C LEU A 117 8.09 0.36 17.98
N ILE A 118 8.92 0.81 17.03
CA ILE A 118 9.60 2.11 17.15
C ILE A 118 8.62 3.29 17.28
N ILE A 119 7.42 3.17 16.72
CA ILE A 119 6.40 4.23 16.78
C ILE A 119 5.86 4.37 18.21
N ASP A 120 5.54 3.24 18.84
CA ASP A 120 4.95 3.23 20.19
C ASP A 120 5.98 3.56 21.28
N PHE A 121 7.21 3.03 21.16
CA PHE A 121 8.23 3.18 22.21
C PHE A 121 9.08 4.45 22.09
N LEU A 122 9.31 4.95 20.87
CA LEU A 122 10.18 6.12 20.62
C LEU A 122 9.43 7.34 20.08
N GLY A 123 8.13 7.22 19.82
CA GLY A 123 7.32 8.26 19.17
C GLY A 123 7.59 8.36 17.66
N ASP A 124 6.59 8.79 16.89
CA ASP A 124 6.67 8.88 15.43
C ASP A 124 7.94 9.64 14.98
N PRO A 125 8.93 8.97 14.35
CA PRO A 125 10.15 9.62 13.87
C PRO A 125 9.86 10.69 12.81
N SER A 126 8.68 10.67 12.17
CA SER A 126 8.22 11.70 11.24
C SER A 126 7.89 13.04 11.91
N SER A 127 7.65 13.03 13.22
CA SER A 127 7.32 14.22 14.02
C SER A 127 8.56 15.00 14.49
N ARG A 128 9.75 14.39 14.46
CA ARG A 128 11.02 15.04 14.83
C ARG A 128 11.51 15.95 13.70
N VAL A 129 10.84 17.08 13.52
CA VAL A 129 11.43 18.23 12.84
C VAL A 129 12.62 18.67 13.69
N ARG A 130 13.84 18.60 13.15
CA ARG A 130 14.97 19.30 13.76
C ARG A 130 14.67 20.78 13.64
N GLU A 131 14.43 21.44 14.76
CA GLU A 131 14.43 22.90 14.81
C GLU A 131 15.74 23.40 14.19
N PRO A 132 15.69 24.32 13.21
CA PRO A 132 16.90 25.02 12.83
C PRO A 132 17.35 25.82 14.04
N LYS A 133 18.52 25.49 14.59
CA LYS A 133 19.19 26.39 15.54
C LYS A 133 19.45 27.68 14.80
N MET A 134 18.68 28.72 15.11
CA MET A 134 19.09 30.09 14.82
C MET A 134 20.39 30.33 15.61
N HIS A 135 21.47 30.60 14.89
CA HIS A 135 22.65 31.27 15.39
C HIS A 135 22.60 32.71 14.87
#